data_AF-A0A528HLL0-F1
#
_entry.id   AF-A0A528HLL0-F1
#
_cell.length_a   1.000
_cell.length_b   1.000
_cell.length_c   1.000
_cell.angle_alpha   90.00
_cell.angle_beta   90.00
_cell.angle_gamma   90.00
#
_symmetry.space_group_name_H-M   'P 1'
#
loop_
_entity.id
_entity.type
_entity.pdbx_description
1 polymer ?
#
loop_
_entity_poly.entity_id
_entity_poly.type
_entity_poly.pdbx_seq_one_letter_code
_entity_poly.pdbx_strand_id
1 'polypeptide(L)' 'MDTKPKLVIFDCDGVLVDSEIIVSTAEAAEITRIGRSITVEEAVHQ' A
#
# COMPACT_ATOMS: atom_id res chain seq x y z
N MET A 1 12.76 22.86 29.31
CA MET A 1 13.39 21.63 28.79
C MET A 1 12.98 21.52 27.33
N ASP A 2 13.94 21.35 26.43
CA ASP A 2 13.64 21.11 25.03
C ASP A 2 13.16 19.66 24.89
N THR A 3 11.93 19.47 24.42
CA THR A 3 11.23 18.16 24.41
C THR A 3 11.25 17.48 23.05
N LYS A 4 11.91 18.09 22.05
CA LYS A 4 11.90 17.56 20.70
C LYS A 4 12.92 16.44 20.52
N PRO A 5 12.54 15.37 19.79
CA PRO A 5 13.49 14.32 19.43
C PRO A 5 14.57 14.90 18.50
N LYS A 6 15.83 14.55 18.77
CA LYS A 6 16.99 14.98 17.96
C LYS A 6 17.12 14.21 16.64
N LEU A 7 16.51 13.02 16.58
CA LEU A 7 16.46 12.15 15.41
C LEU A 7 15.17 11.34 15.49
N VAL A 8 14.50 11.16 14.36
CA VAL A 8 13.36 10.27 14.21
C VAL A 8 13.63 9.37 13.03
N ILE A 9 13.46 8.06 13.23
CA ILE A 9 13.57 7.05 12.19
C ILE A 9 12.15 6.54 11.96
N PHE A 10 11.71 6.60 10.70
CA PHE A 10 10.41 6.10 10.29
C PHE A 10 10.61 4.79 9.54
N ASP A 11 9.69 3.87 9.80
CA ASP A 11 9.51 2.74 8.92
C ASP A 11 9.00 3.21 7.55
N CYS A 12 9.19 2.39 6.52
CA CYS A 12 8.77 2.74 5.18
C CYS A 12 7.30 2.36 4.94
N ASP A 13 6.96 1.09 5.16
CA ASP A 13 5.66 0.52 4.83
C ASP A 13 4.58 0.92 5.85
N GLY A 14 3.41 1.32 5.38
CA GLY A 14 2.29 1.78 6.21
C GLY A 14 2.56 3.07 7.02
N VAL A 15 3.75 3.66 6.91
CA VAL A 15 4.16 4.88 7.62
C VAL A 15 4.56 5.98 6.66
N LEU A 16 5.54 5.74 5.80
CA LEU A 16 5.95 6.71 4.77
C LEU A 16 5.31 6.41 3.41
N VAL A 17 5.01 5.15 3.15
CA VAL A 17 4.46 4.66 1.89
C VAL A 17 3.25 3.78 2.18
N ASP A 18 2.12 4.12 1.57
CA ASP A 18 0.98 3.22 1.42
C ASP A 18 1.35 2.23 0.30
N SER A 19 1.82 1.06 0.69
CA SER A 19 2.24 0.03 -0.26
C SER A 19 1.05 -0.82 -0.72
N GLU A 20 -0.07 -0.74 0.00
CA GLU A 20 -1.31 -1.47 -0.26
C GLU A 20 -1.89 -1.11 -1.63
N ILE A 21 -1.81 0.16 -2.05
CA ILE A 21 -2.23 0.55 -3.41
C ILE A 21 -1.35 -0.08 -4.50
N ILE A 22 -0.03 -0.17 -4.29
CA ILE A 22 0.90 -0.78 -5.26
C ILE A 22 0.59 -2.26 -5.39
N VAL A 23 0.43 -2.95 -4.25
CA VAL A 23 0.09 -4.37 -4.19
C VAL A 23 -1.26 -4.63 -4.86
N SER A 24 -2.30 -3.88 -4.49
CA SER A 24 -3.66 -4.04 -5.02
C SER A 24 -3.73 -3.76 -6.53
N THR A 25 -2.92 -2.81 -7.02
CA THR A 25 -2.81 -2.55 -8.47
C THR A 25 -2.22 -3.75 -9.21
N ALA A 26 -1.14 -4.32 -8.67
CA ALA A 26 -0.56 -5.53 -9.26
C ALA A 26 -1.55 -6.69 -9.20
N GLU A 27 -2.18 -6.92 -8.04
CA GLU A 27 -3.16 -7.99 -7.85
C GLU A 27 -4.35 -7.88 -8.82
N ALA A 28 -4.95 -6.69 -8.97
CA ALA A 28 -6.06 -6.47 -9.90
C ALA A 28 -5.66 -6.80 -11.35
N ALA A 29 -4.42 -6.48 -11.76
CA ALA A 29 -3.89 -6.82 -13.07
C ALA A 29 -3.73 -8.34 -13.25
N GLU A 30 -3.17 -9.04 -12.26
CA GLU A 30 -2.96 -10.48 -12.33
C GLU A 30 -4.29 -11.26 -12.32
N ILE A 31 -5.25 -10.84 -11.49
CA ILE A 31 -6.59 -11.44 -11.41
C ILE A 31 -7.37 -11.22 -12.73
N THR A 32 -7.28 -10.01 -13.29
CA THR A 32 -7.86 -9.70 -14.60
C THR A 32 -7.26 -10.59 -15.69
N ARG A 33 -5.94 -10.83 -15.66
CA ARG A 33 -5.26 -11.66 -16.66
C ARG A 33 -5.70 -13.12 -16.65
N ILE A 34 -6.14 -13.67 -15.51
CA ILE A 34 -6.66 -15.05 -15.44
C ILE A 34 -8.16 -15.16 -15.77
N GLY A 35 -8.78 -14.07 -16.21
CA GLY A 35 -10.15 -14.05 -16.74
C GLY A 35 -11.22 -13.54 -15.77
N ARG A 36 -10.83 -13.02 -14.60
CA ARG A 36 -11.76 -12.35 -13.66
C ARG A 36 -11.49 -10.85 -13.69
N SER A 37 -12.30 -10.09 -14.40
CA SER A 37 -12.22 -8.62 -14.33
C SER A 37 -12.51 -8.15 -12.90
N ILE A 38 -11.65 -7.27 -12.39
CA ILE A 38 -11.76 -6.65 -11.06
C ILE A 38 -11.14 -5.25 -11.10
N THR A 39 -11.65 -4.31 -10.31
CA THR A 39 -11.03 -2.99 -10.15
C THR A 39 -9.97 -2.99 -9.06
N VAL A 40 -9.12 -1.95 -9.02
CA VAL A 40 -8.14 -1.78 -7.94
C VAL A 40 -8.86 -1.57 -6.61
N GLU A 41 -9.95 -0.81 -6.58
CA GLU A 41 -10.75 -0.58 -5.37
C GLU A 41 -11.33 -1.89 -4.82
N GLU A 42 -11.78 -2.79 -5.69
CA GLU A 42 -12.25 -4.12 -5.28
C GLU A 42 -11.09 -4.97 -4.74
N ALA A 43 -9.88 -4.87 -5.32
CA ALA A 43 -8.69 -5.56 -4.83
C ALA A 43 -8.22 -5.05 -3.46
N VAL A 44 -8.34 -3.75 -3.19
CA VAL A 44 -8.01 -3.13 -1.88
C VAL A 44 -8.89 -3.67 -0.74
N HIS A 45 -10.10 -4.16 -1.04
CA HIS A 45 -11.09 -4.59 -0.05
C HIS A 45 -11.36 -6.10 -0.03
N GLN A 46 -10.53 -6.92 -0.70
CA GLN A 46 -10.60 -8.38 -0.56
C GLN A 46 -10.14 -8.85 0.82
#